data_AF-A0A0R3NZY3-F1
#
_entry.id   AF-A0A0R3NZY3-F1
#
_cell.length_a   1.000
_cell.length_b   1.000
_cell.length_c   1.000
_cell.angle_alpha   90.00
_cell.angle_beta   90.00
_cell.angle_gamma   90.00
#
_symmetry.space_group_name_H-M   'P 1'
#
loop_
_entity.id
_entity.type
_entity.pdbx_description
1 polymer ?
#
loop_
_entity_poly.entity_id
_entity_poly.type
_entity_poly.pdbx_seq_one_letter_code
_entity_poly.pdbx_strand_id
1 'polypeptide(L)' 'MTEITLAVIKPHVLRNTYALQQIKSLIEQNFRVLDQKEVHITKDLSDRFYAEHQGKFFYHRLTSFMNSSSF' A
#
# COMPACT_ATOMS: atom_id res chain seq x y z
N MET A 1 8.51 -10.08 -23.18
CA MET A 1 8.66 -10.58 -21.80
C MET A 1 7.59 -9.88 -20.97
N THR A 2 6.84 -10.59 -20.13
CA THR A 2 5.81 -9.95 -19.28
C THR A 2 6.45 -9.59 -17.95
N GLU A 3 6.38 -8.32 -17.57
CA GLU A 3 6.88 -7.84 -16.27
C GLU A 3 5.76 -7.92 -15.23
N ILE A 4 6.14 -8.18 -13.97
CA ILE A 4 5.23 -8.27 -12.84
C ILE A 4 5.68 -7.25 -11.81
N THR A 5 4.72 -6.50 -11.27
CA THR A 5 4.97 -5.48 -10.24
C THR A 5 3.94 -5.60 -9.11
N LEU A 6 4.25 -5.02 -7.96
CA LEU A 6 3.37 -4.94 -6.80
C LEU A 6 2.87 -3.49 -6.65
N ALA A 7 1.54 -3.32 -6.64
CA ALA A 7 0.91 -2.06 -6.28
C ALA A 7 0.36 -2.11 -4.85
N VAL A 8 0.62 -1.06 -4.06
CA VAL A 8 0.08 -0.91 -2.70
C VAL A 8 -0.74 0.36 -2.64
N ILE A 9 -2.05 0.23 -2.42
CA ILE A 9 -2.93 1.37 -2.15
C ILE A 9 -2.74 1.76 -0.68
N LYS A 10 -2.22 2.96 -0.44
CA LYS A 10 -1.91 3.44 0.92
C LYS A 10 -3.20 3.75 1.72
N PRO A 11 -3.14 3.67 3.07
CA PRO A 11 -4.29 3.86 3.96
C PRO A 11 -5.16 5.09 3.73
N HIS A 12 -4.55 6.24 3.51
CA HIS A 12 -5.25 7.51 3.32
C HIS A 12 -6.20 7.51 2.10
N VAL A 13 -5.89 6.71 1.07
CA VAL A 13 -6.74 6.58 -0.11
C VAL A 13 -8.03 5.82 0.24
N LEU A 14 -7.96 4.86 1.16
CA LEU A 14 -9.13 4.07 1.58
C LEU A 14 -10.20 4.95 2.26
N ARG A 15 -9.81 6.09 2.84
CA ARG A 15 -10.74 7.05 3.45
C ARG A 15 -11.52 7.88 2.41
N ASN A 16 -11.10 7.87 1.16
CA ASN A 16 -11.77 8.56 0.05
C ASN A 16 -12.25 7.53 -0.98
N THR A 17 -13.51 7.13 -0.86
CA THR A 17 -14.13 6.10 -1.71
C THR A 17 -14.11 6.45 -3.20
N TYR A 18 -14.26 7.73 -3.54
CA TYR A 18 -14.17 8.20 -4.93
C TYR A 18 -12.77 8.03 -5.49
N ALA A 19 -11.75 8.49 -4.75
CA ALA A 19 -10.35 8.33 -5.16
C ALA A 19 -9.96 6.85 -5.27
N LEU A 20 -10.41 6.02 -4.33
CA LEU A 20 -10.19 4.57 -4.37
C LEU A 20 -10.75 3.94 -5.64
N GLN A 21 -11.99 4.26 -6.01
CA GLN A 21 -12.62 3.72 -7.23
C GLN A 21 -11.89 4.17 -8.50
N GLN A 22 -11.52 5.44 -8.59
CA GLN A 22 -10.78 5.95 -9.75
C GLN A 22 -9.40 5.31 -9.90
N ILE A 23 -8.65 5.17 -8.79
CA ILE A 23 -7.33 4.54 -8.80
C ILE A 23 -7.44 3.07 -9.20
N LYS A 24 -8.41 2.33 -8.66
CA LYS A 24 -8.64 0.92 -9.05
C LYS A 24 -8.95 0.80 -10.54
N SER A 25 -9.85 1.65 -11.06
CA SER A 25 -10.19 1.66 -12.49
C SER A 25 -8.97 1.98 -13.37
N LEU A 26 -8.14 2.95 -12.98
CA LEU A 26 -6.93 3.29 -13.71
C LEU A 26 -5.92 2.13 -13.74
N ILE A 27 -5.78 1.40 -12.62
CA ILE A 27 -4.91 0.22 -12.56
C ILE A 27 -5.43 -0.85 -13.52
N GLU A 28 -6.72 -1.18 -13.50
CA GLU A 28 -7.32 -2.21 -14.36
C GLU A 28 -7.27 -1.86 -15.86
N GLN A 29 -7.26 -0.56 -16.20
CA GLN A 29 -7.13 -0.10 -17.59
C GLN A 29 -5.71 -0.28 -18.15
N ASN A 30 -4.69 -0.18 -17.30
CA ASN A 30 -3.28 -0.16 -17.72
C ASN A 30 -2.52 -1.44 -17.36
N PHE A 31 -3.03 -2.22 -16.42
CA PHE A 31 -2.41 -3.44 -15.92
C PHE A 31 -3.42 -4.58 -15.84
N ARG A 32 -2.95 -5.78 -16.15
CA ARG A 32 -3.70 -7.00 -15.80
C ARG A 32 -3.48 -7.30 -14.32
N VAL A 33 -4.52 -7.12 -13.51
CA VAL A 33 -4.49 -7.50 -12.08
C VAL A 33 -4.46 -9.03 -11.98
N LEU A 34 -3.34 -9.58 -11.50
CA LEU A 34 -3.16 -11.02 -11.33
C LEU A 34 -3.73 -11.52 -9.99
N ASP A 35 -3.62 -10.71 -8.94
CA ASP A 35 -4.14 -10.99 -7.61
C ASP A 35 -4.40 -9.67 -6.85
N GLN A 36 -5.32 -9.70 -5.89
CA GLN A 36 -5.63 -8.58 -5.01
C GLN A 36 -5.99 -9.10 -3.61
N LYS A 37 -5.42 -8.47 -2.58
CA LYS A 37 -5.75 -8.76 -1.18
C LYS A 37 -5.85 -7.49 -0.35
N GLU A 38 -6.92 -7.39 0.44
CA GLU A 38 -6.98 -6.43 1.52
C GLU A 38 -6.23 -6.99 2.73
N VAL A 39 -5.34 -6.18 3.29
CA VAL A 39 -4.48 -6.57 4.40
C VAL A 39 -4.63 -5.58 5.56
N HIS A 40 -4.77 -6.11 6.77
CA HIS A 40 -4.58 -5.30 7.96
C HIS A 40 -3.08 -5.20 8.24
N ILE A 41 -2.52 -4.00 8.05
CA ILE A 41 -1.09 -3.77 8.21
C ILE A 41 -0.76 -3.63 9.69
N THR A 42 -0.19 -4.68 10.28
CA THR A 42 0.37 -4.63 11.63
C THR A 42 1.69 -3.88 11.65
N LYS A 43 2.14 -3.45 12.85
CA LYS A 43 3.44 -2.81 13.02
C LYS A 43 4.58 -3.70 12.50
N ASP A 44 4.56 -4.98 12.88
CA ASP A 44 5.56 -5.96 12.46
C ASP A 44 5.58 -6.14 10.93
N LEU A 45 4.41 -6.24 10.29
CA LEU A 45 4.35 -6.34 8.83
C LEU A 45 4.92 -5.07 8.16
N SER A 46 4.59 -3.88 8.68
CA SER A 46 5.08 -2.63 8.13
C SER A 46 6.60 -2.48 8.29
N ASP A 47 7.14 -2.86 9.45
CA ASP A 47 8.57 -2.83 9.72
C ASP A 47 9.34 -3.77 8.81
N ARG A 48 8.81 -4.98 8.60
CA ARG A 48 9.40 -5.96 7.67
C ARG A 48 9.32 -5.48 6.22
N PHE A 49 8.18 -4.93 5.81
CA PHE A 49 7.98 -4.46 4.43
C PHE A 49 8.89 -3.27 4.08
N TYR A 50 9.09 -2.33 5.02
CA TYR A 50 9.94 -1.15 4.82
C TYR A 50 11.34 -1.27 5.42
N ALA A 51 11.82 -2.50 5.68
CA ALA A 51 13.09 -2.73 6.36
C ALA A 51 14.29 -2.05 5.67
N GLU A 52 14.26 -1.92 4.34
CA GLU A 52 15.27 -1.19 3.55
C GLU A 52 15.38 0.32 3.88
N HIS A 53 14.42 0.86 4.62
CA HIS A 53 14.42 2.25 5.07
C HIS A 53 14.82 2.40 6.54
N GLN A 54 15.19 1.31 7.22
CA GLN A 54 15.68 1.39 8.60
C GLN A 54 16.87 2.34 8.72
N GLY A 55 16.90 3.12 9.80
CA GLY A 55 17.89 4.16 10.03
C GLY A 55 17.62 5.49 9.32
N LYS A 56 16.67 5.57 8.38
CA LYS A 56 16.25 6.84 7.78
C LYS A 56 15.35 7.62 8.74
N PHE A 57 15.50 8.95 8.77
CA PHE A 57 14.74 9.83 9.68
C PHE A 57 13.22 9.69 9.57
N PHE A 58 12.71 9.27 8.41
CA PHE A 58 11.27 9.09 8.16
C PHE A 58 10.75 7.69 8.45
N TYR A 59 11.61 6.71 8.76
CA TYR A 59 11.24 5.29 8.87
C TYR A 59 10.08 5.08 9.84
N HIS A 60 10.22 5.54 11.08
CA HIS A 60 9.18 5.38 12.09
C HIS A 60 7.87 6.05 11.71
N ARG A 61 7.93 7.21 11.06
CA ARG A 61 6.73 7.92 10.59
C ARG A 61 6.04 7.13 9.48
N LEU A 62 6.79 6.58 8.53
CA LEU A 62 6.27 5.75 7.45
C LEU A 62 5.61 4.48 7.98
N THR A 63 6.28 3.73 8.86
CA THR A 63 5.75 2.48 9.39
C THR A 63 4.52 2.71 10.27
N SER A 64 4.52 3.78 11.06
CA SER A 64 3.36 4.16 11.86
C SER A 64 2.19 4.64 11.01
N PHE A 65 2.46 5.39 9.93
CA PHE A 65 1.42 5.82 9.00
C PHE A 65 0.74 4.62 8.33
N MET A 66 1.51 3.62 7.89
CA MET A 66 0.97 2.43 7.22
C MET A 66 0.14 1.56 8.17
N ASN A 67 0.47 1.55 9.47
CA ASN A 67 -0.29 0.90 10.53
C ASN A 67 -1.48 1.74 11.06
N SER A 68 -1.48 3.08 10.89
CA SER A 68 -2.53 3.98 11.44
C SER A 68 -3.93 3.84 10.82
N SER A 69 -4.14 2.80 10.02
CA SER A 69 -5.42 2.41 9.44
C SER A 69 -6.16 1.51 10.44
N SER A 70 -6.51 2.08 11.58
CA SER A 70 -7.59 1.51 12.39
C SER A 70 -8.90 1.86 11.70
N PHE A 71 -9.77 0.86 11.56
CA PHE A 71 -11.18 1.02 11.25
C PHE A 71 -11.83 2.03 12.21
#